data_AF-L8LY97-F1
#
_entry.id   AF-L8LY97-F1
#
_cell.length_a   1.000
_cell.length_b   1.000
_cell.length_c   1.000
_cell.angle_alpha   90.00
_cell.angle_beta   90.00
_cell.angle_gamma   90.00
#
_symmetry.space_group_name_H-M   'P 1'
#
loop_
_entity.id
_entity.type
_entity.pdbx_description
1 polymer ?
#
loop_
_entity_poly.entity_id
_entity_poly.type
_entity_poly.pdbx_seq_one_letter_code
_entity_poly.pdbx_strand_id
1 'polypeptide(L)' 'MPTATQMLTAIATLQSLSNFYRPIFLFRYDEKRKHIFIIAGEQETIEITIFANGNRRIIINEDI' A
#
# COMPACT_ATOMS: atom_id res chain seq x y z
N MET A 1 -5.11 -10.33 -12.03
CA MET A 1 -4.62 -10.66 -10.66
C MET A 1 -3.26 -9.99 -10.44
N PRO A 2 -2.90 -9.62 -9.20
CA PRO A 2 -1.57 -9.13 -8.87
C PRO A 2 -0.48 -10.18 -9.14
N THR A 3 0.75 -9.76 -9.38
CA THR A 3 1.89 -10.68 -9.50
C THR A 3 2.31 -11.23 -8.14
N ALA A 4 3.03 -12.35 -8.11
CA ALA A 4 3.59 -12.90 -6.86
C ALA A 4 4.45 -11.86 -6.13
N THR A 5 5.28 -11.12 -6.85
CA THR A 5 6.12 -10.06 -6.28
C THR A 5 5.28 -8.93 -5.69
N GLN A 6 4.19 -8.53 -6.37
CA GLN A 6 3.25 -7.55 -5.81
C GLN A 6 2.62 -8.04 -4.51
N MET A 7 2.18 -9.29 -4.46
CA MET A 7 1.56 -9.87 -3.26
C MET A 7 2.55 -9.95 -2.10
N LEU A 8 3.79 -10.36 -2.34
CA LEU A 8 4.83 -10.39 -1.32
C LEU A 8 5.16 -8.99 -0.79
N THR A 9 5.34 -8.00 -1.68
CA THR A 9 5.55 -6.61 -1.28
C THR A 9 4.35 -6.09 -0.48
N ALA A 10 3.12 -6.41 -0.89
CA ALA A 10 1.91 -6.01 -0.20
C ALA A 10 1.84 -6.59 1.21
N ILE A 11 2.06 -7.91 1.37
CA ILE A 11 2.04 -8.58 2.68
C ILE A 11 3.09 -7.97 3.61
N ALA A 12 4.32 -7.77 3.13
CA ALA A 12 5.38 -7.15 3.93
C ALA A 12 5.01 -5.70 4.34
N THR A 13 4.37 -4.95 3.44
CA THR A 13 3.91 -3.58 3.71
C THR A 13 2.80 -3.57 4.75
N LEU A 14 1.79 -4.43 4.62
CA LEU A 14 0.69 -4.56 5.57
C LEU A 14 1.21 -4.98 6.95
N GLN A 15 2.15 -5.94 7.01
CA GLN A 15 2.77 -6.33 8.28
C GLN A 15 3.51 -5.16 8.94
N SER A 16 4.25 -4.36 8.16
CA SER A 16 4.92 -3.17 8.68
C SER A 16 3.91 -2.16 9.24
N LEU A 17 2.82 -1.87 8.52
CA LEU A 17 1.76 -0.97 8.99
C LEU A 17 1.14 -1.46 10.29
N SER A 18 0.81 -2.74 10.38
CA SER A 18 0.27 -3.38 11.59
C SER A 18 1.23 -3.31 12.77
N ASN A 19 2.53 -3.55 12.56
CA ASN A 19 3.54 -3.46 13.61
C ASN A 19 3.64 -2.04 14.22
N PHE A 20 3.33 -1.00 13.44
CA PHE A 20 3.32 0.38 13.89
C PHE A 20 1.91 0.89 14.24
N TYR A 21 0.94 0.00 14.41
CA TYR A 21 -0.46 0.32 14.71
C TYR A 21 -1.08 1.34 13.75
N ARG A 22 -0.66 1.34 12.49
CA ARG A 22 -1.23 2.23 11.47
C ARG A 22 -2.54 1.63 10.96
N PRO A 23 -3.68 2.33 11.07
CA PRO A 23 -4.94 1.84 10.51
C PRO A 23 -4.82 1.71 8.99
N ILE A 24 -5.51 0.72 8.40
CA ILE A 24 -5.53 0.46 6.96
C ILE A 24 -6.96 0.68 6.48
N PHE A 25 -7.15 1.70 5.64
CA PHE A 25 -8.46 2.11 5.12
C PHE A 25 -8.77 1.51 3.75
N LEU A 26 -7.74 1.32 2.92
CA LEU A 26 -7.87 0.76 1.59
C LEU A 26 -6.76 -0.26 1.33
N PHE A 27 -7.14 -1.40 0.77
CA PHE A 27 -6.23 -2.35 0.13
C PHE A 27 -6.90 -2.83 -1.17
N ARG A 28 -6.42 -2.35 -2.32
CA ARG A 28 -7.11 -2.56 -3.59
C ARG A 28 -6.15 -2.81 -4.74
N TYR A 29 -6.40 -3.87 -5.51
CA TYR A 29 -5.79 -4.05 -6.81
C TYR A 29 -6.58 -3.33 -7.91
N ASP A 30 -5.89 -2.58 -8.77
CA ASP A 30 -6.43 -1.98 -9.98
C ASP A 30 -5.97 -2.77 -11.20
N GLU A 31 -6.91 -3.42 -11.89
CA GLU A 31 -6.61 -4.26 -13.04
C GLU A 31 -6.20 -3.48 -14.29
N LYS A 32 -6.65 -2.23 -14.46
CA LYS A 32 -6.27 -1.39 -15.61
C LYS A 32 -4.83 -0.93 -15.48
N ARG A 33 -4.44 -0.49 -14.28
CA ARG A 33 -3.08 0.00 -13.99
C ARG A 33 -2.11 -1.11 -13.60
N LYS A 34 -2.61 -2.29 -13.24
CA LYS A 34 -1.83 -3.40 -12.67
C LYS A 34 -1.09 -3.01 -11.39
N HIS A 35 -1.68 -2.15 -10.56
CA HIS A 35 -1.10 -1.68 -9.30
C HIS A 35 -1.91 -2.16 -8.10
N ILE A 36 -1.27 -2.28 -6.94
CA ILE A 36 -1.96 -2.35 -5.65
C ILE A 36 -1.86 -0.97 -4.99
N PHE A 37 -2.99 -0.46 -4.52
CA PHE A 37 -3.09 0.78 -3.74
C PHE A 37 -3.40 0.44 -2.30
N ILE A 38 -2.69 1.10 -1.38
CA ILE A 38 -2.92 1.02 0.06
C ILE A 38 -3.07 2.44 0.59
N ILE A 39 -4.14 2.68 1.36
CA ILE A 39 -4.32 3.92 2.14
C ILE A 39 -4.31 3.51 3.61
N ALA A 40 -3.46 4.16 4.39
CA ALA A 40 -3.21 3.83 5.78
C ALA A 40 -2.77 5.06 6.60
N GLY A 41 -2.51 4.85 7.88
CA GLY A 41 -2.05 5.91 8.80
C GLY A 41 -3.20 6.77 9.32
N GLU A 42 -2.99 7.47 10.43
CA GLU A 42 -4.02 8.37 10.98
C GLU A 42 -4.49 9.34 9.90
N GLN A 43 -5.80 9.57 9.81
CA GLN A 43 -6.42 10.49 8.83
C GLN A 43 -6.00 10.23 7.36
N GLU A 44 -5.72 8.97 7.00
CA GLU A 44 -5.36 8.58 5.63
C GLU A 44 -4.04 9.23 5.12
N THR A 45 -3.15 9.58 6.04
CA THR A 45 -1.87 10.28 5.75
C THR A 45 -0.84 9.44 4.96
N ILE A 46 -1.01 8.13 4.87
CA ILE A 46 -0.06 7.24 4.19
C ILE A 46 -0.69 6.64 2.94
N GLU A 47 -0.15 6.99 1.78
CA GLU A 47 -0.54 6.41 0.50
C GLU A 47 0.61 5.55 -0.07
N ILE A 48 0.30 4.31 -0.44
CA ILE A 48 1.29 3.38 -0.99
C ILE A 48 0.77 2.83 -2.31
N THR A 49 1.60 2.93 -3.35
CA THR A 49 1.36 2.30 -4.66
C THR A 49 2.42 1.22 -4.88
N ILE A 50 2.00 -0.02 -5.12
CA ILE A 50 2.88 -1.14 -5.47
C ILE A 50 2.71 -1.46 -6.96
N PHE A 51 3.77 -1.23 -7.72
CA PHE A 51 3.83 -1.45 -9.17
C PHE A 51 3.93 -2.93 -9.53
N ALA A 52 3.67 -3.31 -10.79
CA ALA A 52 3.64 -4.70 -11.26
C ALA A 52 4.91 -5.51 -10.94
N ASN A 53 6.06 -4.82 -10.90
CA ASN A 53 7.37 -5.42 -10.58
C ASN A 53 7.65 -5.55 -9.07
N GLY A 54 6.73 -5.13 -8.21
CA GLY A 54 6.88 -5.18 -6.76
C GLY A 54 7.58 -3.97 -6.13
N ASN A 55 8.05 -2.99 -6.93
CA ASN A 55 8.51 -1.73 -6.39
C ASN A 55 7.34 -0.98 -5.74
N ARG A 56 7.62 -0.16 -4.72
CA ARG A 56 6.60 0.68 -4.09
C ARG A 56 6.99 2.14 -4.09
N ARG A 57 5.99 3.01 -4.23
CA ARG A 57 6.07 4.44 -3.92
C ARG A 57 5.24 4.69 -2.67
N ILE A 58 5.81 5.43 -1.72
CA ILE A 58 5.14 5.86 -0.49
C ILE A 58 5.05 7.38 -0.54
N ILE A 59 3.87 7.91 -0.25
CA ILE A 59 3.63 9.34 -0.04
C ILE A 59 3.10 9.46 1.39
N ILE A 60 3.70 10.37 2.16
CA ILE A 60 3.25 10.73 3.51
C ILE A 60 2.75 12.16 3.39
N ASN A 61 1.45 12.34 3.58
CA ASN A 61 0.84 13.65 3.66
C ASN A 61 0.98 14.11 5.11
N GLU A 62 1.60 15.26 5.33
CA GLU A 62 1.53 15.95 6.62
C GLU A 62 0.18 16.67 6.66
N ASP A 63 -0.54 16.53 7.78
CA ASP A 63 -1.88 17.10 7.99
C ASP A 63 -1.94 18.57 7.51
N ILE A 64 -2.98 18.93 6.74
CA ILE A 64 -3.34 20.32 6.42
C ILE A 64 -3.85 21.01 7.69
#